data_AF-A0A2P4PWE9-F1
#
_entry.id   AF-A0A2P4PWE9-F1
#
_cell.length_a   1.000
_cell.length_b   1.000
_cell.length_c   1.000
_cell.angle_alpha   90.00
_cell.angle_beta   90.00
_cell.angle_gamma   90.00
#
_symmetry.space_group_name_H-M   'P 1'
#
loop_
_entity.id
_entity.type
_entity.pdbx_description
1 polymer ?
#
loop_
_entity_poly.entity_id
_entity_poly.type
_entity_poly.pdbx_seq_one_letter_code
_entity_poly.pdbx_strand_id
1 'polypeptide(L)'
;MDNDLKISSGPIFCHRCGTLMINTGDDVLECLACNAKKDAAEYDDIIIVTKSNPKSFPSKLRLRRSKIQQLDRYKEESARIKEKCPNCGNDEM
;
A
#
# COMPACT_ATOMS: atom_id res chain seq x y z
N MET A 1 27.54 1.42 -16.93
CA MET A 1 27.27 0.54 -15.78
C MET A 1 25.80 0.21 -15.88
N ASP A 2 25.53 -0.75 -16.75
CA ASP A 2 24.23 -1.06 -17.29
C ASP A 2 23.40 -1.75 -16.21
N ASN A 3 22.44 -1.00 -15.68
CA ASN A 3 21.51 -1.50 -14.68
C ASN A 3 20.21 -1.86 -15.40
N ASP A 4 20.31 -2.77 -16.37
CA ASP A 4 19.16 -3.45 -16.96
C ASP A 4 18.63 -4.48 -15.96
N LEU A 5 18.13 -3.96 -14.83
CA LEU A 5 17.28 -4.74 -13.94
C LEU A 5 16.05 -5.15 -14.74
N LYS A 6 15.98 -6.44 -15.12
CA LYS A 6 14.78 -7.07 -15.64
C LYS A 6 13.74 -7.08 -14.52
N ILE A 7 13.04 -5.98 -14.34
CA ILE A 7 11.92 -5.84 -13.42
C ILE A 7 10.76 -6.62 -14.04
N SER A 8 10.66 -7.91 -13.76
CA SER A 8 9.42 -8.65 -14.04
C SER A 8 8.46 -8.43 -12.87
N SER A 9 7.30 -7.86 -13.20
CA SER A 9 6.36 -7.29 -12.22
C SER A 9 5.31 -8.30 -11.75
N GLY A 10 5.62 -9.60 -11.64
CA GLY A 10 4.63 -10.56 -11.20
C GLY A 10 4.90 -12.03 -11.51
N PRO A 11 3.89 -12.90 -11.26
CA PRO A 11 3.98 -14.33 -11.52
C PRO A 11 4.15 -14.66 -13.01
N ILE A 12 4.82 -15.78 -13.30
CA ILE A 12 5.13 -16.23 -14.67
C ILE A 12 3.95 -17.05 -15.23
N PHE A 13 3.47 -16.68 -16.41
CA PHE A 13 2.36 -17.37 -17.08
C PHE A 13 2.81 -18.07 -18.36
N CYS A 14 2.19 -19.21 -18.64
CA CYS A 14 2.43 -19.94 -19.87
C CYS A 14 1.87 -19.18 -21.08
N HIS A 15 2.71 -18.89 -22.07
CA HIS A 15 2.29 -18.21 -23.30
C HIS A 15 1.24 -18.99 -24.12
N ARG A 16 1.17 -20.32 -23.97
CA ARG A 16 0.27 -21.16 -24.77
C ARG A 16 -1.16 -21.20 -24.23
N CYS A 17 -1.34 -21.27 -22.92
CA CYS A 17 -2.65 -21.49 -22.29
C CYS A 17 -2.99 -20.53 -21.15
N GLY A 18 -2.09 -19.59 -20.81
CA GLY A 18 -2.31 -18.61 -19.75
C GLY A 18 -2.28 -19.17 -18.33
N THR A 19 -1.97 -20.46 -18.15
CA THR A 19 -1.86 -21.06 -16.82
C THR A 19 -0.59 -20.57 -16.11
N LEU A 20 -0.70 -20.36 -14.79
CA LEU A 20 0.43 -20.04 -13.94
C LEU A 20 1.48 -21.16 -14.00
N MET A 21 2.74 -20.81 -14.30
CA MET A 21 3.85 -21.75 -14.23
C MET A 21 4.36 -21.80 -12.79
N ILE A 22 4.48 -23.02 -12.26
CA ILE A 22 4.92 -23.26 -10.88
C ILE A 22 6.38 -23.71 -10.95
N ASN A 23 7.25 -23.04 -10.20
CA ASN A 23 8.63 -23.47 -10.02
C ASN A 23 8.69 -24.50 -8.88
N THR A 24 9.07 -25.75 -9.19
CA THR A 24 9.23 -26.86 -8.23
C THR A 24 10.64 -26.95 -7.63
N GLY A 25 11.57 -26.08 -8.04
CA GLY A 25 12.99 -26.13 -7.69
C GLY A 25 13.87 -26.82 -8.73
N ASP A 26 13.30 -27.16 -9.89
CA ASP A 26 14.00 -27.76 -11.03
C ASP A 26 14.43 -26.68 -12.04
N ASP A 27 15.43 -26.98 -12.87
CA ASP A 27 15.90 -26.10 -13.95
C ASP A 27 14.85 -25.89 -15.06
N VAL A 28 13.70 -26.58 -14.98
CA VAL A 28 12.64 -26.53 -15.99
C VAL A 28 11.29 -26.24 -15.34
N LEU A 29 10.65 -25.17 -15.79
CA LEU A 29 9.26 -24.85 -15.47
C LEU A 29 8.32 -25.61 -16.39
N GLU A 30 7.44 -26.43 -15.80
CA GLU A 30 6.42 -27.17 -16.52
C GLU A 30 5.02 -26.58 -16.31
N CYS A 31 4.29 -26.38 -17.41
CA CYS A 31 2.91 -25.93 -17.38
C CYS A 31 1.94 -27.11 -17.22
N LEU A 32 1.28 -27.20 -16.07
CA LEU A 32 0.34 -28.29 -15.73
C LEU A 32 -0.85 -28.45 -16.69
N ALA A 33 -1.26 -27.41 -17.42
CA ALA A 33 -2.42 -27.48 -18.30
C ALA A 33 -2.12 -27.93 -19.74
N CYS A 34 -0.91 -27.69 -20.25
CA CYS A 34 -0.59 -27.95 -21.66
C CYS A 34 0.79 -28.60 -21.87
N ASN A 35 1.46 -28.99 -20.78
CA ASN A 35 2.78 -29.62 -20.73
C ASN A 35 3.88 -28.83 -21.46
N ALA A 36 3.71 -27.51 -21.60
CA ALA A 36 4.76 -26.64 -22.11
C ALA A 36 5.90 -26.55 -21.11
N LYS A 37 7.13 -26.64 -21.59
CA LYS A 37 8.35 -26.57 -20.78
C LYS A 37 9.12 -25.30 -21.12
N LYS A 38 9.68 -24.67 -20.09
CA LYS A 38 10.53 -23.49 -20.19
C LYS A 38 11.73 -23.64 -19.27
N ASP A 39 12.86 -23.08 -19.67
CA ASP A 39 14.04 -23.02 -18.82
C ASP A 39 13.78 -22.05 -17.67
N ALA A 40 14.04 -22.49 -16.44
CA ALA A 40 13.87 -21.65 -15.26
C ALA A 40 14.89 -20.49 -15.25
N ALA A 41 16.07 -20.67 -15.83
CA ALA A 41 17.13 -19.67 -15.87
C ALA A 41 16.75 -18.40 -16.66
N GLU A 42 15.76 -18.48 -17.56
CA GLU A 42 15.20 -17.31 -18.28
C GLU A 42 14.57 -16.29 -17.31
N TYR A 43 14.18 -16.74 -16.11
CA TYR A 43 13.50 -15.97 -15.09
C TYR A 43 14.33 -15.76 -13.83
N ASP A 44 15.62 -16.06 -13.87
CA ASP A 44 16.52 -15.72 -12.77
C ASP A 44 16.70 -14.20 -12.66
N ASP A 45 17.14 -13.75 -11.48
CA ASP A 45 17.43 -12.34 -11.16
C ASP A 45 16.24 -11.37 -11.27
N ILE A 46 15.00 -11.86 -11.21
CA ILE A 46 13.82 -11.01 -11.11
C ILE A 46 13.76 -10.36 -9.72
N ILE A 47 13.92 -9.04 -9.66
CA ILE A 47 13.83 -8.27 -8.42
C ILE A 47 12.44 -7.64 -8.26
N ILE A 48 11.70 -8.07 -7.22
CA ILE A 48 10.39 -7.51 -6.87
C ILE A 48 10.53 -6.54 -5.70
N VAL A 49 10.38 -5.24 -5.98
CA VAL A 49 10.41 -4.19 -4.94
C VAL A 49 8.99 -3.95 -4.42
N THR A 50 8.72 -4.40 -3.20
CA THR A 50 7.46 -4.09 -2.51
C THR A 50 7.65 -2.93 -1.52
N LYS A 51 6.60 -2.12 -1.35
CA LYS A 51 6.55 -1.07 -0.33
C LYS A 51 5.24 -1.19 0.43
N SER A 52 5.30 -0.97 1.74
CA SER A 52 4.09 -0.93 2.57
C SER A 52 3.16 0.18 2.10
N ASN A 53 1.85 -0.06 2.11
CA ASN A 53 0.87 0.99 1.87
C ASN A 53 1.06 2.11 2.92
N PRO A 54 1.13 3.40 2.51
CA PRO A 54 1.29 4.52 3.42
C PRO A 54 0.25 4.60 4.54
N LYS A 55 -0.93 3.99 4.38
CA LYS A 55 -2.00 3.94 5.37
C LYS A 55 -1.96 2.72 6.29
N SER A 56 -1.14 1.70 6.02
CA SER A 56 -1.08 0.46 6.82
C SER A 56 -0.58 0.66 8.26
N PHE A 57 0.05 1.80 8.55
CA PHE A 57 0.63 2.08 9.86
C PHE A 57 0.19 3.46 10.38
N PRO A 58 -1.08 3.61 10.79
CA PRO A 58 -1.58 4.86 11.34
C PRO A 58 -0.85 5.17 12.67
N SER A 59 -0.24 6.35 12.77
CA SER A 59 0.46 6.77 13.99
C SER A 59 0.52 8.29 14.13
N LYS A 60 0.69 8.78 15.37
CA LYS A 60 0.90 10.22 15.65
C LYS A 60 2.11 10.78 14.91
N LEU A 61 3.19 10.00 14.78
CA LEU A 61 4.38 10.39 14.01
C LEU A 61 4.08 10.55 12.51
N ARG A 62 3.25 9.65 11.95
CA ARG A 62 2.83 9.75 10.56
C ARG A 62 1.92 10.95 10.32
N LEU A 63 1.00 11.19 11.25
CA LEU A 63 0.14 12.37 11.21
C LEU A 63 0.98 13.66 11.23
N ARG A 64 2.04 13.72 12.04
CA ARG A 64 2.99 14.85 12.06
C ARG A 64 3.77 15.04 10.76
N ARG A 65 3.89 14.02 9.92
CA ARG A 65 4.48 14.11 8.57
C ARG A 65 3.47 14.59 7.51
N SER A 66 2.18 14.66 7.86
CA SER A 66 1.14 15.21 6.99
C SER A 66 1.34 16.72 6.83
N LYS A 67 1.19 17.21 5.60
CA LYS A 67 1.15 18.67 5.32
C LYS A 67 -0.19 19.30 5.69
N ILE A 68 -1.21 18.49 5.91
CA ILE A 68 -2.56 18.93 6.30
C ILE A 68 -2.64 18.90 7.82
N GLN A 69 -3.01 20.03 8.41
CA GLN A 69 -3.28 20.15 9.83
C GLN A 69 -4.63 19.47 10.12
N GLN A 70 -4.64 18.38 10.90
CA GLN A 70 -5.88 17.84 11.45
C GLN A 70 -6.31 18.76 12.60
N LEU A 71 -7.28 19.62 12.31
CA LEU A 71 -7.84 20.57 13.27
C LEU A 71 -8.85 19.87 14.18
N ASP A 72 -8.38 19.13 15.18
CA ASP A 72 -9.27 18.66 16.27
C ASP A 72 -9.68 19.81 17.20
N ARG A 73 -9.03 20.97 17.07
CA ARG A 73 -9.05 22.06 18.05
C ARG A 73 -9.84 23.30 17.62
N TYR A 74 -10.32 23.36 16.38
CA TYR A 74 -11.33 24.34 16.00
C TYR A 74 -12.70 23.78 16.38
N LYS A 75 -13.02 23.81 17.67
CA LYS A 75 -14.42 24.05 18.02
C LYS A 75 -14.65 25.48 17.59
N GLU A 76 -15.33 25.67 16.46
CA GLU A 76 -15.98 26.94 16.21
C GLU A 76 -16.84 27.20 17.44
N GLU A 77 -16.50 28.21 18.23
CA GLU A 77 -17.40 28.65 19.28
C GLU A 77 -18.70 29.04 18.57
N SER A 78 -19.77 28.32 18.89
CA SER A 78 -21.11 28.67 18.47
C SER A 78 -21.39 30.13 18.87
N ALA A 79 -22.21 30.82 18.07
CA ALA A 79 -22.56 32.21 18.31
C ALA A 79 -22.97 32.43 19.77
N ARG A 80 -22.26 33.35 20.46
CA ARG A 80 -22.47 33.66 21.88
C ARG A 80 -23.66 34.60 22.05
N ILE A 81 -24.53 34.31 23.02
CA ILE A 81 -25.66 35.13 23.42
C ILE A 81 -25.43 35.61 24.86
N LYS A 82 -25.83 36.84 25.16
CA LYS A 82 -25.73 37.43 26.52
C LYS A 82 -26.85 36.90 27.41
N GLU A 83 -26.77 35.63 27.78
CA GLU A 83 -27.66 34.99 28.75
C GLU A 83 -26.84 34.38 29.88
N LYS A 84 -27.24 34.66 31.13
CA LYS A 84 -26.51 34.19 32.30
C LYS A 84 -26.69 32.68 32.50
N CYS A 85 -25.59 31.94 32.55
CA CYS A 85 -25.64 30.50 32.80
C CYS A 85 -26.16 30.23 34.22
N PRO A 86 -27.24 29.47 34.40
CA PRO A 86 -27.83 29.19 35.71
C PRO A 86 -26.95 28.29 36.61
N ASN A 87 -25.92 27.64 36.04
CA ASN A 87 -25.04 26.72 36.78
C ASN A 87 -23.73 27.38 37.25
N CYS A 88 -23.08 28.20 36.42
CA CYS A 88 -21.79 28.83 36.76
C CYS A 88 -21.83 30.37 36.80
N GLY A 89 -22.96 30.99 36.44
CA GLY A 89 -23.14 32.45 36.51
C GLY A 89 -22.41 33.26 35.43
N ASN A 90 -21.84 32.60 34.40
CA ASN A 90 -21.18 33.28 33.29
C ASN A 90 -22.19 34.10 32.46
N ASP A 91 -21.80 35.28 32.00
CA ASP A 91 -22.68 36.25 31.31
C ASP A 91 -22.95 35.93 29.83
N GLU A 92 -22.21 34.96 29.28
CA GLU A 92 -22.29 34.55 27.88
C GLU A 92 -22.48 33.03 27.78
N MET A 93 -23.37 32.62 26.87
CA MET A 93 -23.69 31.23 26.53
C MET A 93 -23.60 31.00 25.02
#